data_AF-A0A920V767-F1
#
_entry.id   AF-A0A920V767-F1
#
_cell.length_a   1.000
_cell.length_b   1.000
_cell.length_c   1.000
_cell.angle_alpha   90.00
_cell.angle_beta   90.00
_cell.angle_gamma   90.00
#
_symmetry.space_group_name_H-M   'P 1'
#
loop_
_entity.id
_entity.type
_entity.pdbx_description
1 polymer ?
#
loop_
_entity_poly.entity_id
_entity_poly.type
_entity_poly.pdbx_seq_one_letter_code
_entity_poly.pdbx_strand_id
1 'polypeptide(L)'
;MKSNVDVSHAWERCWGIQTSIIERVKERFSVEKHPSCAGRDYFVSEEHPKHGQLEGSFTAYSGEEVDWLVHSWLGNRQRSILDINATVFLGQENKGAAFSSNLRHDPFPLFLCRIHTSGGS
;
A
#
# COMPACT_ATOMS: atom_id res chain seq x y z
N MET A 1 -12.70 24.17 -6.53
CA MET A 1 -13.19 23.34 -7.66
C MET A 1 -12.36 22.06 -7.65
N LYS A 2 -12.91 20.93 -7.18
CA LYS A 2 -12.18 19.64 -7.20
C LYS A 2 -12.25 19.13 -8.65
N SER A 3 -11.09 19.00 -9.30
CA SER A 3 -11.02 18.43 -10.64
C SER A 3 -11.38 16.95 -10.57
N ASN A 4 -12.35 16.54 -11.39
CA ASN A 4 -12.77 15.15 -11.56
C ASN A 4 -11.79 14.46 -12.52
N VAL A 5 -10.54 14.27 -12.06
CA VAL A 5 -9.46 13.68 -12.85
C VAL A 5 -9.53 12.18 -12.67
N ASP A 6 -9.59 11.47 -13.79
CA ASP A 6 -9.38 10.04 -13.83
C ASP A 6 -7.91 9.74 -13.53
N VAL A 7 -7.67 9.00 -12.46
CA VAL A 7 -6.35 8.58 -11.98
C VAL A 7 -6.13 7.07 -12.17
N SER A 8 -6.97 6.38 -12.96
CA SER A 8 -6.87 4.94 -13.20
C SER A 8 -5.49 4.54 -13.74
N HIS A 9 -4.95 5.29 -14.71
CA HIS A 9 -3.63 5.01 -15.26
C HIS A 9 -2.48 5.26 -14.25
N ALA A 10 -2.63 6.29 -13.39
CA ALA A 10 -1.68 6.54 -12.32
C ALA A 10 -1.71 5.42 -11.27
N TRP A 11 -2.91 4.91 -10.96
CA TRP A 11 -3.11 3.75 -10.10
C TRP A 11 -2.45 2.51 -10.67
N GLU A 12 -2.74 2.11 -11.91
CA GLU A 12 -2.16 0.91 -12.55
C GLU A 12 -0.63 0.94 -12.49
N ARG A 13 -0.02 2.08 -12.85
CA ARG A 13 1.43 2.25 -12.83
C ARG A 13 2.01 2.15 -11.42
N CYS A 14 1.44 2.87 -10.45
CA CYS A 14 1.95 2.90 -9.08
C CYS A 14 1.76 1.57 -8.36
N TRP A 15 0.58 0.96 -8.53
CA TRP A 15 0.25 -0.36 -8.01
C TRP A 15 1.17 -1.43 -8.60
N GLY A 16 1.44 -1.39 -9.91
CA GLY A 16 2.38 -2.31 -10.55
C GLY A 16 3.80 -2.21 -9.99
N ILE A 17 4.30 -0.98 -9.78
CA ILE A 17 5.62 -0.76 -9.17
C ILE A 17 5.66 -1.32 -7.74
N GLN A 18 4.70 -0.97 -6.89
CA GLN A 18 4.68 -1.45 -5.51
C GLN A 18 4.48 -2.96 -5.41
N THR A 19 3.61 -3.53 -6.25
CA THR A 19 3.43 -4.99 -6.34
C THR A 19 4.74 -5.69 -6.68
N SER A 20 5.48 -5.18 -7.67
CA SER A 20 6.78 -5.77 -8.04
C SER A 20 7.82 -5.71 -6.91
N ILE A 21 7.79 -4.67 -6.08
CA ILE A 21 8.66 -4.55 -4.90
C ILE A 21 8.23 -5.58 -3.85
N ILE A 22 6.94 -5.68 -3.56
CA ILE A 22 6.38 -6.63 -2.60
C ILE A 22 6.67 -8.08 -3.01
N GLU A 23 6.53 -8.42 -4.30
CA GLU A 23 6.84 -9.75 -4.81
C GLU A 23 8.30 -10.12 -4.58
N ARG A 24 9.23 -9.20 -4.85
CA ARG A 24 10.67 -9.42 -4.55
C ARG A 24 10.94 -9.62 -3.06
N VAL A 25 10.21 -8.94 -2.18
CA VAL A 25 10.33 -9.15 -0.73
C VAL A 25 9.77 -10.52 -0.35
N LYS A 26 8.64 -10.94 -0.91
CA LYS A 26 8.05 -12.27 -0.69
C LYS A 26 8.89 -13.41 -1.26
N GLU A 27 9.63 -13.18 -2.33
CA GLU A 27 10.58 -14.16 -2.88
C GLU A 27 11.83 -14.28 -2.00
N ARG A 28 12.25 -13.18 -1.36
CA ARG A 28 13.43 -13.13 -0.51
C ARG A 28 13.18 -13.65 0.90
N PHE A 29 11.99 -13.41 1.45
CA PHE A 29 11.63 -13.78 2.81
C PHE A 29 10.44 -14.73 2.81
N SER A 30 10.52 -15.80 3.62
CA SER A 30 9.42 -16.75 3.76
C SER A 30 8.27 -16.12 4.56
N VAL A 31 7.33 -15.48 3.87
CA VAL A 31 6.19 -14.77 4.47
C VAL A 31 4.86 -15.38 4.04
N GLU A 32 3.94 -15.47 4.98
CA GLU A 32 2.58 -15.99 4.75
C GLU A 32 1.55 -14.87 4.90
N LYS A 33 0.46 -14.94 4.12
CA LYS A 33 -0.62 -13.96 4.21
C LYS A 33 -1.32 -14.11 5.56
N HIS A 34 -1.50 -13.01 6.28
CA HIS A 34 -2.16 -13.02 7.57
C HIS A 34 -3.63 -13.44 7.41
N PRO A 35 -4.16 -14.40 8.21
CA PRO A 35 -5.53 -14.93 8.06
C PRO A 35 -6.63 -13.86 8.12
N SER A 36 -6.39 -12.78 8.87
CA SER A 36 -7.33 -11.66 8.93
C SER A 36 -7.51 -10.96 7.57
N CYS A 37 -6.60 -11.13 6.61
CA CYS A 37 -6.72 -10.52 5.29
C CYS A 37 -7.52 -11.38 4.30
N ALA A 38 -8.11 -12.49 4.74
CA ALA A 38 -9.02 -13.28 3.91
C ALA A 38 -10.22 -12.42 3.47
N GLY A 39 -10.48 -12.38 2.16
CA GLY A 39 -11.58 -11.59 1.59
C GLY A 39 -11.35 -10.07 1.57
N ARG A 40 -10.14 -9.60 1.86
CA ARG A 40 -9.77 -8.16 1.83
C ARG A 40 -8.92 -7.77 0.62
N ASP A 41 -8.80 -8.67 -0.36
CA ASP A 41 -8.09 -8.47 -1.62
C ASP A 41 -8.72 -7.37 -2.48
N TYR A 42 -10.03 -7.14 -2.30
CA TYR A 42 -10.75 -6.04 -2.91
C TYR A 42 -12.04 -5.76 -2.12
N PHE A 43 -12.32 -4.49 -1.86
CA PHE A 43 -13.58 -4.06 -1.26
C PHE A 43 -14.06 -2.76 -1.89
N VAL A 44 -15.38 -2.58 -1.86
CA VAL A 44 -16.07 -1.35 -2.26
C VAL A 44 -16.94 -0.88 -1.12
N SER A 45 -17.01 0.43 -0.96
CA SER A 45 -17.93 1.08 -0.02
C SER A 45 -19.31 1.29 -0.64
N GLU A 46 -20.26 1.69 0.19
CA GLU A 46 -21.54 2.22 -0.30
C GLU A 46 -21.32 3.54 -1.07
N GLU A 47 -22.23 3.84 -1.99
CA GLU A 47 -22.16 5.08 -2.76
C GLU A 47 -22.42 6.29 -1.86
N HIS A 48 -21.43 7.17 -1.72
CA HIS A 48 -21.60 8.41 -1.00
C HIS A 48 -22.15 9.51 -1.92
N PRO A 49 -23.25 10.22 -1.58
CA PRO A 49 -23.92 11.19 -2.47
C PRO A 49 -23.01 12.29 -3.02
N LYS A 50 -21.95 12.63 -2.29
CA LYS A 50 -20.99 13.69 -2.65
C LYS A 50 -19.65 13.17 -3.18
N HIS A 51 -19.26 11.96 -2.79
CA HIS A 51 -17.90 11.45 -2.98
C HIS A 51 -17.84 10.22 -3.89
N GLY A 52 -19.00 9.70 -4.30
CA GLY A 52 -19.11 8.46 -5.06
C GLY A 52 -18.74 7.25 -4.20
N GLN A 53 -18.50 6.14 -4.88
CA GLN A 53 -18.01 4.91 -4.27
C GLN A 53 -16.49 4.95 -4.10
N LEU A 54 -16.02 4.61 -2.90
CA LEU A 54 -14.62 4.27 -2.64
C LEU A 54 -14.38 2.78 -2.83
N GLU A 55 -13.18 2.46 -3.25
CA GLU A 55 -12.65 1.12 -3.50
C GLU A 55 -11.25 1.01 -2.89
N GLY A 56 -10.84 -0.21 -2.58
CA GLY A 56 -9.53 -0.44 -2.01
C GLY A 56 -9.18 -1.91 -1.88
N SER A 57 -7.94 -2.15 -1.43
CA SER A 57 -7.49 -3.47 -0.97
C SER A 57 -6.61 -3.33 0.26
N PHE A 58 -6.55 -4.41 1.03
CA PHE A 58 -5.66 -4.52 2.17
C PHE A 58 -5.14 -5.95 2.28
N THR A 59 -3.82 -6.09 2.16
CA THR A 59 -3.13 -7.36 2.37
C THR A 59 -1.97 -7.16 3.32
N ALA A 60 -1.87 -8.04 4.30
CA ALA A 60 -0.75 -8.10 5.22
C ALA A 60 -0.15 -9.52 5.20
N TYR A 61 1.16 -9.59 5.37
CA TYR A 61 1.95 -10.81 5.43
C TYR A 61 2.92 -10.72 6.60
N SER A 62 3.28 -11.86 7.15
CA SER A 62 4.23 -11.99 8.26
C SER A 62 5.07 -13.24 8.08
N GLY A 63 6.28 -13.25 8.61
CA GLY A 63 7.19 -14.39 8.57
C GLY A 63 8.21 -14.31 9.70
N GLU A 64 9.16 -15.24 9.71
CA GLU A 64 10.19 -15.30 10.77
C GLU A 64 11.11 -14.06 10.76
N GLU A 65 11.48 -13.57 9.57
CA GLU A 65 12.37 -12.42 9.39
C GLU A 65 11.64 -11.09 9.09
N VAL A 66 10.32 -11.15 9.01
CA VAL A 66 9.45 -10.03 8.61
C VAL A 66 8.30 -9.94 9.58
N ASP A 67 8.36 -8.97 10.48
CA ASP A 67 7.28 -8.70 11.44
C ASP A 67 5.97 -8.39 10.71
N TRP A 68 6.02 -7.46 9.75
CA TRP A 68 4.84 -7.02 9.01
C TRP A 68 5.18 -6.50 7.61
N LEU A 69 4.66 -7.16 6.58
CA LEU A 69 4.59 -6.62 5.23
C LEU A 69 3.13 -6.25 4.95
N VAL A 70 2.86 -4.99 4.66
CA VAL A 70 1.52 -4.47 4.36
C VAL A 70 1.51 -3.86 2.97
N HIS A 71 0.54 -4.24 2.16
CA HIS A 71 0.27 -3.66 0.86
C HIS A 71 -1.21 -3.34 0.73
N SER A 72 -1.54 -2.06 0.57
CA SER A 72 -2.90 -1.56 0.59
C SER A 72 -3.09 -0.38 -0.34
N TRP A 73 -4.30 -0.18 -0.82
CA TRP A 73 -4.69 1.06 -1.46
C TRP A 73 -6.13 1.42 -1.12
N LEU A 74 -6.44 2.71 -1.21
CA LEU A 74 -7.78 3.24 -1.02
C LEU A 74 -7.97 4.44 -1.95
N GLY A 75 -9.10 4.49 -2.64
CA GLY A 75 -9.36 5.63 -3.51
C GLY A 75 -10.70 5.60 -4.22
N ASN A 76 -10.89 6.63 -5.04
CA ASN A 76 -11.88 6.67 -6.11
C ASN A 76 -11.13 7.04 -7.38
N ARG A 77 -10.86 6.04 -8.23
CA ARG A 77 -10.06 6.21 -9.45
C ARG A 77 -10.62 7.23 -10.43
N GLN A 78 -11.93 7.51 -10.38
CA GLN A 78 -12.58 8.48 -11.26
C GLN A 78 -12.62 9.92 -10.70
N ARG A 79 -12.21 10.12 -9.44
CA ARG A 79 -12.40 11.39 -8.71
C ARG A 79 -11.13 11.91 -8.01
N SER A 80 -9.95 11.61 -8.55
CA SER A 80 -8.67 12.16 -8.09
C SER A 80 -8.25 11.82 -6.66
N ILE A 81 -8.80 10.76 -6.03
CA ILE A 81 -8.36 10.34 -4.69
C ILE A 81 -7.70 8.98 -4.84
N LEU A 82 -6.42 8.92 -4.54
CA LEU A 82 -5.68 7.69 -4.54
C LEU A 82 -4.56 7.72 -3.50
N ASP A 83 -4.63 6.81 -2.54
CA ASP A 83 -3.55 6.49 -1.61
C ASP A 83 -3.15 5.03 -1.83
N ILE A 84 -1.87 4.79 -2.11
CA ILE A 84 -1.30 3.46 -2.23
C ILE A 84 -0.12 3.34 -1.26
N ASN A 85 -0.12 2.31 -0.43
CA ASN A 85 0.87 2.10 0.61
C ASN A 85 1.46 0.68 0.53
N ALA A 86 2.79 0.61 0.53
CA ALA A 86 3.55 -0.62 0.69
C ALA A 86 4.60 -0.43 1.79
N THR A 87 4.47 -1.20 2.87
CA THR A 87 5.35 -1.11 4.05
C THR A 87 5.87 -2.50 4.42
N VAL A 88 7.13 -2.61 4.83
CA VAL A 88 7.79 -3.82 5.30
C VAL A 88 8.54 -3.47 6.57
N PHE A 89 8.22 -4.15 7.66
CA PHE A 89 8.95 -4.13 8.92
C PHE A 89 9.72 -5.44 9.03
N LEU A 90 11.04 -5.34 9.12
CA LEU A 90 11.92 -6.49 9.35
C LEU A 90 12.06 -6.76 10.84
N GLY A 91 12.19 -8.03 11.21
CA GLY A 91 12.37 -8.44 12.60
C GLY A 91 13.68 -7.95 13.21
N GLN A 92 13.78 -8.09 14.53
CA GLN A 92 14.89 -7.56 15.32
C GLN A 92 16.24 -8.19 14.94
N GLU A 93 16.23 -9.43 14.44
CA GLU A 93 17.38 -10.15 13.91
C GLU A 93 18.07 -9.43 12.76
N ASN A 94 17.34 -8.55 12.05
CA ASN A 94 17.86 -7.79 10.90
C ASN A 94 18.14 -6.30 11.20
N LYS A 95 18.36 -5.92 12.47
CA LYS A 95 18.60 -4.53 12.93
C LYS A 95 17.46 -3.54 12.60
N GLY A 96 16.19 -3.95 12.75
CA GLY A 96 15.04 -3.04 12.81
C GLY A 96 14.86 -2.11 11.59
N ALA A 97 15.27 -2.54 10.40
CA ALA A 97 15.05 -1.73 9.20
C ALA A 97 13.59 -1.86 8.72
N ALA A 98 12.91 -0.73 8.56
CA ALA A 98 11.58 -0.64 7.98
C ALA A 98 11.63 0.07 6.62
N PHE A 99 11.07 -0.55 5.60
CA PHE A 99 10.87 0.05 4.29
C PHE A 99 9.41 0.50 4.15
N SER A 100 9.13 1.76 3.86
CA SER A 100 7.76 2.22 3.57
C SER A 100 7.74 3.09 2.32
N SER A 101 6.79 2.82 1.44
CA SER A 101 6.48 3.66 0.27
C SER A 101 5.00 4.00 0.28
N ASN A 102 4.69 5.29 0.29
CA ASN A 102 3.33 5.81 0.21
C ASN A 102 3.22 6.74 -1.00
N LEU A 103 2.23 6.49 -1.84
CA LEU A 103 1.96 7.20 -3.07
C LEU A 103 0.58 7.81 -2.98
N ARG A 104 0.52 9.14 -2.91
CA ARG A 104 -0.73 9.90 -2.95
C ARG A 104 -0.84 10.68 -4.23
N HIS A 105 -1.98 10.52 -4.89
CA HIS A 105 -2.38 11.39 -5.98
C HIS A 105 -3.53 12.27 -5.50
N ASP A 106 -3.19 13.48 -5.08
CA ASP A 106 -4.08 14.64 -4.86
C ASP A 106 -3.64 15.76 -5.83
N PRO A 107 -4.28 16.94 -5.94
CA PRO A 107 -3.81 18.03 -6.82
C PRO A 107 -2.36 18.51 -6.57
N PHE A 108 -1.66 17.96 -5.58
CA PHE A 108 -0.21 18.01 -5.42
C PHE A 108 0.35 16.58 -5.43
N PRO A 109 1.15 16.19 -6.44
CA PRO A 109 1.80 14.88 -6.44
C PRO A 109 2.91 14.86 -5.38
N LEU A 110 2.71 14.13 -4.29
CA LEU A 110 3.73 13.87 -3.26
C LEU A 110 4.06 12.38 -3.29
N PHE A 111 5.23 12.08 -3.84
CA PHE A 111 5.84 10.75 -3.80
C PHE A 111 6.65 10.66 -2.51
N LEU A 112 6.17 9.95 -1.49
CA LEU A 112 6.90 9.77 -0.23
C LEU A 112 7.34 8.30 -0.09
N CYS A 113 8.48 7.98 -0.69
CA CYS A 113 9.22 6.78 -0.34
C CYS A 113 10.12 7.12 0.86
N ARG A 114 9.83 6.53 2.03
CA ARG A 114 10.59 6.78 3.25
C ARG A 114 11.06 5.45 3.84
N ILE A 115 12.33 5.16 3.64
CA ILE A 115 13.03 4.07 4.32
C ILE A 115 13.36 4.58 5.73
N HIS A 116 12.83 3.93 6.77
CA HIS A 116 13.18 4.21 8.15
C HIS A 116 14.02 3.06 8.68
N THR A 117 15.31 3.27 8.90
CA THR A 117 16.09 2.35 9.73
C THR A 117 15.86 2.73 11.18
N SER A 118 15.16 1.91 11.97
CA SER A 118 15.15 2.12 13.42
C SER A 118 16.51 1.70 13.95
N GLY A 119 17.44 2.65 14.03
CA GLY A 119 18.69 2.46 14.73
C GLY A 119 18.41 2.27 16.22
N GLY A 120 18.54 1.04 16.70
CA GLY A 120 18.58 0.76 18.13
C GLY A 120 19.89 1.25 18.73
N SER A 121 19.79 2.04 19.82
CA SER A 121 20.88 2.27 20.76
C SER A 121 20.83 1.27 21.90
#